data_AF-A0A9X5MQ51-F1
#
_entry.id   AF-A0A9X5MQ51-F1
#
_cell.length_a   1.000
_cell.length_b   1.000
_cell.length_c   1.000
_cell.angle_alpha   90.00
_cell.angle_beta   90.00
_cell.angle_gamma   90.00
#
_symmetry.space_group_name_H-M   'P 1'
#
loop_
_entity.id
_entity.type
_entity.pdbx_description
1 polymer ?
#
loop_
_entity_poly.entity_id
_entity_poly.type
_entity_poly.pdbx_seq_one_letter_code
_entity_poly.pdbx_strand_id
1 'polypeptide(L)' 'MLLRDIDWGEGIPASFHEQRSLSERLYRKQGIDTQALLGHATQAQTDRYNDVRGKEWITIAC' A
#
# COMPACT_ATOMS: atom_id res chain seq x y z
N MET A 1 18.84 -14.43 11.65
CA MET A 1 17.51 -14.25 12.26
C MET A 1 16.52 -14.06 11.12
N LEU A 2 15.76 -15.09 10.76
CA LEU A 2 14.80 -15.04 9.65
C LEU A 2 13.39 -15.06 10.25
N LEU A 3 12.49 -14.22 9.73
CA LEU A 3 11.05 -14.10 10.04
C LEU A 3 10.30 -15.40 9.68
N ARG A 4 10.68 -16.55 10.25
CA ARG A 4 10.24 -17.86 9.74
C ARG A 4 8.84 -18.28 10.19
N ASP A 5 8.31 -17.71 11.27
CA ASP A 5 7.08 -18.22 11.89
C ASP A 5 6.06 -17.10 12.12
N ILE A 6 5.63 -16.45 11.03
CA ILE A 6 4.44 -15.58 11.06
C ILE A 6 3.24 -16.42 10.64
N ASP A 7 2.32 -16.68 11.56
CA ASP A 7 1.01 -17.27 11.26
C ASP A 7 0.07 -16.18 10.73
N TRP A 8 -0.34 -16.33 9.47
CA TRP A 8 -1.24 -15.38 8.78
C TRP A 8 -2.72 -15.79 8.88
N GLY A 9 -3.05 -16.89 9.56
CA GLY A 9 -4.41 -17.42 9.63
C GLY A 9 -5.00 -17.70 8.24
N GLU A 10 -6.22 -17.25 7.97
CA GLU A 10 -6.87 -17.35 6.64
C GLU A 10 -6.36 -16.28 5.64
N GLY A 11 -5.48 -15.37 6.08
CA GLY A 11 -4.97 -14.27 5.27
C GLY A 11 -3.83 -14.69 4.35
N ILE A 12 -3.84 -14.19 3.11
CA ILE A 12 -2.68 -14.28 2.22
C ILE A 12 -1.70 -13.15 2.58
N PRO A 13 -0.42 -13.47 2.89
CA PRO A 13 0.59 -12.44 3.14
C PRO A 13 0.70 -11.49 1.95
N ALA A 14 0.89 -10.21 2.24
CA ALA A 14 1.10 -9.20 1.20
C ALA A 14 2.35 -9.56 0.38
N SER A 15 2.23 -9.53 -0.94
CA SER A 15 3.39 -9.76 -1.81
C SER A 15 4.34 -8.58 -1.74
N PHE A 16 5.59 -8.78 -2.20
CA PHE A 16 6.58 -7.71 -2.30
C PHE A 16 6.07 -6.49 -3.11
N HIS A 17 5.18 -6.72 -4.08
CA HIS A 17 4.56 -5.68 -4.91
C HIS A 17 3.74 -4.67 -4.08
N GLU A 18 3.19 -5.08 -2.94
CA GLU A 18 2.37 -4.20 -2.09
C GLU A 18 3.18 -3.07 -1.40
N GLN A 19 4.52 -3.16 -1.38
CA GLN A 19 5.38 -2.05 -0.95
C GLN A 19 5.21 -0.82 -1.86
N ARG A 20 5.01 -1.06 -3.17
CA ARG A 20 4.75 0.00 -4.16
C ARG A 20 3.40 0.66 -3.90
N SER A 21 2.37 -0.13 -3.62
CA SER A 21 1.04 0.37 -3.22
C SER A 21 1.10 1.21 -1.95
N LEU A 22 1.87 0.77 -0.95
CA LEU A 22 2.04 1.51 0.31
C LEU A 22 2.76 2.85 0.09
N SER A 23 3.84 2.84 -0.70
CA SER A 23 4.62 4.04 -1.01
C SER A 23 3.77 5.10 -1.72
N GLU A 24 2.95 4.67 -2.68
CA GLU A 24 2.00 5.54 -3.40
C GLU A 24 1.06 6.26 -2.43
N ARG A 25 0.40 5.54 -1.52
CA ARG A 25 -0.52 6.15 -0.55
C ARG A 25 0.16 7.12 0.41
N LEU A 26 1.37 6.81 0.87
CA LEU A 26 2.11 7.66 1.80
C LEU A 26 2.60 8.95 1.15
N TYR A 27 3.15 8.88 -0.06
CA TYR A 27 3.67 10.05 -0.77
C TYR A 27 2.55 10.95 -1.31
N ARG A 28 1.42 10.37 -1.72
CA ARG A 28 0.23 11.15 -2.10
C ARG A 28 -0.27 11.98 -0.92
N LYS A 29 -0.32 11.43 0.29
CA LYS A 29 -0.70 12.18 1.52
C LYS A 29 0.25 13.34 1.83
N GLN A 30 1.48 13.29 1.34
CA GLN A 30 2.48 14.37 1.47
C GLN A 30 2.41 15.40 0.33
N GLY A 31 1.51 15.22 -0.66
CA GLY A 31 1.35 16.12 -1.80
C GLY A 31 2.34 15.88 -2.95
N ILE A 32 3.05 14.74 -2.96
CA ILE A 32 3.95 14.38 -4.07
C ILE A 32 3.14 13.82 -5.24
N ASP A 33 3.53 14.18 -6.47
CA ASP A 33 3.00 13.56 -7.68
C ASP A 33 3.45 12.10 -7.79
N THR A 34 2.58 11.19 -7.35
CA THR A 34 2.87 9.76 -7.36
C THR A 34 2.74 9.13 -8.73
N GLN A 35 2.02 9.76 -9.68
CA GLN A 35 1.94 9.26 -11.04
C GLN A 35 3.31 9.35 -11.72
N ALA A 36 3.98 10.50 -11.57
CA ALA A 36 5.34 10.70 -12.04
C ALA A 36 6.34 9.79 -11.30
N LEU A 37 6.24 9.71 -9.97
CA LEU A 37 7.12 8.89 -9.13
C LEU A 37 7.06 7.39 -9.48
N LEU A 38 5.87 6.90 -9.85
CA LEU A 38 5.64 5.50 -10.21
C LEU A 38 5.74 5.23 -11.71
N GLY A 39 5.95 6.26 -12.54
CA GLY A 39 6.06 6.15 -13.99
C GLY A 39 4.80 5.57 -14.65
N HIS A 40 3.61 5.87 -14.12
CA HIS A 40 2.37 5.38 -14.70
C HIS A 40 1.89 6.27 -15.85
N ALA A 41 1.58 5.65 -16.99
CA ALA A 41 1.12 6.36 -18.18
C ALA A 41 -0.27 6.96 -18.02
N THR A 42 -1.12 6.38 -17.17
CA THR A 42 -2.49 6.84 -16.93
C THR A 42 -2.84 6.85 -15.45
N GLN A 43 -3.66 7.81 -15.04
CA GLN A 43 -4.12 7.94 -13.65
C GLN A 43 -4.87 6.68 -13.16
N ALA A 44 -5.62 6.02 -14.03
CA ALA A 44 -6.34 4.77 -13.73
C ALA A 44 -5.42 3.62 -13.27
N GLN A 45 -4.15 3.61 -13.69
CA GLN A 45 -3.16 2.64 -13.19
C GLN A 45 -2.74 2.97 -11.76
N THR A 46 -2.57 4.26 -11.44
CA THR A 46 -2.27 4.75 -10.09
C THR A 46 -3.43 4.53 -9.13
N ASP A 47 -4.67 4.67 -9.60
CA ASP A 47 -5.86 4.55 -8.75
C ASP A 47 -6.04 3.13 -8.18
N ARG A 48 -5.60 2.09 -8.90
CA ARG A 48 -5.59 0.71 -8.38
C ARG A 48 -4.69 0.51 -7.15
N TYR A 49 -3.65 1.34 -6.99
CA TYR A 49 -2.74 1.25 -5.84
C TYR A 49 -3.30 1.95 -4.59
N ASN A 50 -4.32 2.80 -4.76
CA ASN A 50 -5.01 3.48 -3.66
C ASN A 50 -6.05 2.61 -2.98
N ASP A 51 -6.44 1.48 -3.59
CA ASP A 51 -7.42 0.58 -2.98
C ASP A 51 -6.82 -0.13 -1.77
N VAL A 52 -7.34 0.24 -0.60
CA VAL A 52 -6.97 -0.27 0.72
C VAL A 52 -7.60 -1.62 1.05
N ARG A 53 -8.52 -2.14 0.20
CA ARG A 53 -9.14 -3.46 0.31
C ARG A 53 -9.67 -3.76 1.72
N GLY A 54 -10.22 -2.74 2.40
CA GLY A 54 -10.76 -2.85 3.76
C GLY A 54 -9.72 -3.03 4.87
N LYS A 55 -8.42 -2.86 4.61
CA LYS A 55 -7.31 -3.01 5.59
C LYS A 55 -6.83 -1.66 6.14
N GLU A 56 -7.74 -0.69 6.26
CA GLU A 56 -7.45 0.64 6.81
C GLU A 56 -7.10 0.56 8.30
N TRP A 57 -6.23 1.46 8.75
CA TRP A 57 -5.95 1.63 10.18
C TRP A 57 -7.05 2.48 10.82
N ILE A 58 -7.58 2.03 11.96
CA ILE A 58 -8.49 2.83 12.77
C ILE A 58 -7.66 3.59 13.80
N THR A 59 -7.70 4.93 13.75
CA THR A 59 -7.08 5.76 14.77
C THR A 59 -8.04 5.89 15.96
N ILE A 60 -7.65 5.39 17.13
CA ILE A 60 -8.37 5.63 18.38
C ILE A 60 -7.69 6.81 19.06
N ALA A 61 -8.33 7.98 19.06
CA ALA A 61 -7.89 9.14 19.82
C ALA A 61 -8.45 9.06 21.24
N CYS A 62 -7.63 9.40 22.23
CA CYS A 62 -7.98 9.45 23.64
C CYS A 62 -8.86 10.66 23.98
#